data_AF-H2YJS4-F1
#
_entry.id   AF-H2YJS4-F1
#
_cell.length_a   1.000
_cell.length_b   1.000
_cell.length_c   1.000
_cell.angle_alpha   90.00
_cell.angle_beta   90.00
_cell.angle_gamma   90.00
#
_symmetry.space_group_name_H-M   'P 1'
#
loop_
_entity.id
_entity.type
_entity.pdbx_description
1 polymer ?
#
loop_
_entity_poly.entity_id
_entity_poly.type
_entity_poly.pdbx_seq_one_letter_code
_entity_poly.pdbx_strand_id
1 'polypeptide(L)'
;MTEVIPDHKWRRPSTDASRKSLERVQNIIGDFDSDHTMKYYDYWSEHYEQDLVNLDYKVPDFMAESLFGILKPSDWTNKSFTALDIGAGTGQMAIALKNIQYEGLIDALDGNSLMLKKAEGKGLYRTLTRHLLTTDSPLPYESNKYDAVVCCCAMVPALIQPECLPDMARVVKPGGQLYFTTRATDGNNTFRARVDKQLNQMYESGLLRFKSEAVIPQYSWPVEEVGEDGQKHFIAAVAICLEKLRPSED
;
A
#
# COMPACT_ATOMS: atom_id res chain seq x y z
N MET A 1 21.13 10.34 -12.17
CA MET A 1 21.54 11.13 -10.99
C MET A 1 20.54 10.82 -9.90
N THR A 2 20.93 10.02 -8.93
CA THR A 2 20.17 9.79 -7.69
C THR A 2 20.18 11.11 -6.91
N GLU A 3 19.01 11.74 -6.75
CA GLU A 3 18.87 12.89 -5.87
C GLU A 3 19.16 12.44 -4.43
N VAL A 4 20.23 12.99 -3.86
CA VAL A 4 20.56 12.84 -2.46
C VAL A 4 19.51 13.59 -1.66
N ILE A 5 18.60 12.85 -1.03
CA ILE A 5 17.55 13.39 -0.17
C ILE A 5 18.25 14.07 1.02
N PRO A 6 18.00 15.38 1.26
CA PRO A 6 18.79 16.11 2.23
C PRO A 6 18.57 15.61 3.67
N ASP A 7 19.68 15.49 4.39
CA ASP A 7 19.94 14.83 5.68
C ASP A 7 19.06 15.28 6.88
N HIS A 8 18.16 16.23 6.70
CA HIS A 8 17.41 16.88 7.79
C HIS A 8 16.01 16.30 8.05
N LYS A 9 15.48 15.39 7.21
CA LYS A 9 14.08 14.94 7.30
C LYS A 9 13.86 13.51 7.87
N TRP A 10 14.91 12.73 8.12
CA TRP A 10 14.81 11.31 8.50
C TRP A 10 15.37 10.98 9.89
N ARG A 11 15.12 11.85 10.88
CA ARG A 11 15.61 11.62 12.25
C ARG A 11 14.74 10.62 12.98
N ARG A 12 15.37 9.68 13.69
CA ARG A 12 14.66 8.75 14.58
C ARG A 12 13.80 9.55 15.58
N PRO A 13 12.58 9.08 15.88
CA PRO A 13 11.70 9.64 16.90
C PRO A 13 12.44 10.02 18.18
N SER A 14 12.41 11.30 18.55
CA SER A 14 13.21 11.87 19.64
C SER A 14 12.37 12.27 20.86
N THR A 15 11.05 12.39 20.71
CA THR A 15 10.13 12.64 21.83
C THR A 15 9.61 11.34 22.41
N ASP A 16 9.20 11.33 23.68
CA ASP A 16 8.66 10.10 24.30
C ASP A 16 7.40 9.59 23.59
N ALA A 17 6.54 10.50 23.10
CA ALA A 17 5.36 10.13 22.33
C ALA A 17 5.73 9.44 21.01
N SER A 18 6.69 10.00 20.26
CA SER A 18 7.13 9.44 18.98
C SER A 18 7.90 8.13 19.16
N ARG A 19 8.67 7.96 20.25
CA ARG A 19 9.31 6.68 20.59
C ARG A 19 8.31 5.57 20.90
N LYS A 20 7.28 5.85 21.72
CA LYS A 20 6.20 4.89 22.01
C LYS A 20 5.41 4.52 20.74
N SER A 21 5.22 5.47 19.85
CA SER A 21 4.57 5.25 18.55
C SER A 21 5.41 4.33 17.68
N LEU A 22 6.74 4.56 17.64
CA LEU A 22 7.68 3.70 16.91
C LEU A 22 7.66 2.26 17.44
N GLU A 23 7.69 2.06 18.75
CA GLU A 23 7.61 0.74 19.37
C GLU A 23 6.34 -0.01 18.94
N ARG A 24 5.19 0.66 18.92
CA ARG A 24 3.93 0.06 18.44
C ARG A 24 3.99 -0.29 16.95
N VAL A 25 4.55 0.54 16.10
CA VAL A 25 4.68 0.24 14.66
C VAL A 25 5.63 -0.94 14.41
N GLN A 26 6.74 -0.99 15.15
CA GLN A 26 7.76 -2.03 14.99
C GLN A 26 7.27 -3.42 15.40
N ASN A 27 6.35 -3.51 16.36
CA ASN A 27 5.78 -4.79 16.79
C ASN A 27 4.97 -5.52 15.71
N ILE A 28 4.57 -4.86 14.61
CA ILE A 28 3.91 -5.50 13.46
C ILE A 28 4.91 -6.07 12.44
N ILE A 29 6.19 -5.69 12.50
CA ILE A 29 7.18 -6.03 11.46
C ILE A 29 7.61 -7.52 11.52
N GLY A 30 7.09 -8.29 12.48
CA GLY A 30 7.35 -9.74 12.60
C GLY A 30 6.52 -10.61 11.66
N ASP A 31 6.93 -11.86 11.51
CA ASP A 31 6.21 -12.90 10.76
C ASP A 31 5.16 -13.54 11.67
N PHE A 32 4.00 -12.89 11.79
CA PHE A 32 2.88 -13.35 12.60
C PHE A 32 1.76 -13.90 11.70
N ASP A 33 1.01 -14.89 12.23
CA ASP A 33 -0.20 -15.34 11.57
C ASP A 33 -1.28 -14.24 11.50
N SER A 34 -2.27 -14.43 10.62
CA SER A 34 -3.33 -13.46 10.41
C SER A 34 -4.12 -13.13 11.67
N ASP A 35 -4.34 -14.10 12.57
CA ASP A 35 -5.14 -13.91 13.77
C ASP A 35 -4.40 -13.03 14.80
N HIS A 36 -3.11 -13.27 14.97
CA HIS A 36 -2.25 -12.45 15.79
C HIS A 36 -2.17 -11.03 15.25
N THR A 37 -1.94 -10.88 13.93
CA THR A 37 -1.90 -9.57 13.29
C THR A 37 -3.23 -8.83 13.48
N MET A 38 -4.37 -9.46 13.21
CA MET A 38 -5.68 -8.81 13.38
C MET A 38 -5.95 -8.37 14.82
N LYS A 39 -5.60 -9.20 15.83
CA LYS A 39 -5.71 -8.81 17.26
C LYS A 39 -4.82 -7.63 17.62
N TYR A 40 -3.62 -7.57 17.05
CA TYR A 40 -2.75 -6.43 17.25
C TYR A 40 -3.36 -5.16 16.63
N TYR A 41 -3.93 -5.26 15.43
CA TYR A 41 -4.66 -4.15 14.80
C TYR A 41 -5.90 -3.73 15.59
N ASP A 42 -6.58 -4.64 16.29
CA ASP A 42 -7.69 -4.28 17.20
C ASP A 42 -7.20 -3.39 18.35
N TYR A 43 -6.07 -3.74 18.96
CA TYR A 43 -5.44 -2.90 19.98
C TYR A 43 -4.94 -1.57 19.38
N TRP A 44 -4.29 -1.65 18.23
CA TRP A 44 -3.61 -0.51 17.63
C TRP A 44 -4.59 0.50 17.02
N SER A 45 -5.83 0.12 16.68
CA SER A 45 -6.81 1.03 16.09
C SER A 45 -7.07 2.28 16.92
N GLU A 46 -6.95 2.19 18.25
CA GLU A 46 -7.11 3.34 19.16
C GLU A 46 -5.93 4.32 19.14
N HIS A 47 -4.75 3.87 18.69
CA HIS A 47 -3.52 4.67 18.66
C HIS A 47 -3.03 4.96 17.24
N TYR A 48 -3.53 4.23 16.24
CA TYR A 48 -3.01 4.20 14.87
C TYR A 48 -2.78 5.59 14.28
N GLU A 49 -3.82 6.42 14.23
CA GLU A 49 -3.73 7.74 13.61
C GLU A 49 -2.81 8.70 14.38
N GLN A 50 -2.88 8.65 15.72
CA GLN A 50 -2.00 9.46 16.55
C GLN A 50 -0.54 9.03 16.39
N ASP A 51 -0.30 7.74 16.21
CA ASP A 51 1.03 7.21 15.91
C ASP A 51 1.51 7.73 14.57
N LEU A 52 0.69 7.64 13.51
CA LEU A 52 1.04 8.21 12.21
C LEU A 52 1.38 9.70 12.30
N VAL A 53 0.64 10.48 13.08
CA VAL A 53 0.93 11.91 13.32
C VAL A 53 2.24 12.11 14.08
N ASN A 54 2.46 11.40 15.18
CA ASN A 54 3.67 11.50 16.00
C ASN A 54 4.95 11.13 15.23
N LEU A 55 4.76 10.31 14.20
CA LEU A 55 5.77 9.73 13.35
C LEU A 55 5.94 10.52 12.03
N ASP A 56 5.09 11.53 11.80
CA ASP A 56 5.01 12.27 10.54
C ASP A 56 4.89 11.32 9.34
N TYR A 57 4.05 10.30 9.43
CA TYR A 57 3.98 9.24 8.43
C TYR A 57 3.26 9.70 7.16
N LYS A 58 4.01 9.91 6.06
CA LYS A 58 3.53 10.53 4.81
C LYS A 58 3.32 9.59 3.63
N VAL A 59 3.41 8.28 3.83
CA VAL A 59 3.32 7.32 2.71
C VAL A 59 2.02 7.45 1.90
N PRO A 60 0.83 7.59 2.51
CA PRO A 60 -0.41 7.81 1.75
C PRO A 60 -0.39 9.09 0.92
N ASP A 61 0.19 10.18 1.45
CA ASP A 61 0.32 11.46 0.74
C ASP A 61 1.25 11.31 -0.47
N PHE A 62 2.44 10.72 -0.29
CA PHE A 62 3.39 10.45 -1.38
C PHE A 62 2.78 9.57 -2.47
N MET A 63 2.02 8.54 -2.08
CA MET A 63 1.35 7.66 -3.03
C MET A 63 0.24 8.40 -3.78
N ALA A 64 -0.58 9.22 -3.10
CA ALA A 64 -1.61 10.02 -3.76
C ALA A 64 -1.01 10.99 -4.79
N GLU A 65 0.04 11.73 -4.41
CA GLU A 65 0.76 12.66 -5.29
C GLU A 65 1.41 11.94 -6.48
N SER A 66 1.99 10.76 -6.26
CA SER A 66 2.57 9.97 -7.34
C SER A 66 1.49 9.46 -8.30
N LEU A 67 0.35 9.02 -7.77
CA LEU A 67 -0.80 8.65 -8.60
C LEU A 67 -1.24 9.85 -9.45
N PHE A 68 -1.27 11.06 -8.90
CA PHE A 68 -1.60 12.31 -9.60
C PHE A 68 -0.78 12.52 -10.87
N GLY A 69 0.51 12.21 -10.83
CA GLY A 69 1.38 12.26 -12.00
C GLY A 69 1.14 11.16 -13.04
N ILE A 70 0.51 10.05 -12.66
CA ILE A 70 0.35 8.85 -13.51
C ILE A 70 -1.01 8.82 -14.22
N LEU A 71 -2.09 9.13 -13.50
CA LEU A 71 -3.44 9.15 -14.06
C LEU A 71 -3.66 10.43 -14.88
N LYS A 72 -4.50 10.34 -15.93
CA LYS A 72 -4.81 11.52 -16.74
C LYS A 72 -5.65 12.50 -15.92
N PRO A 73 -5.52 13.83 -16.10
CA PRO A 73 -6.37 14.82 -15.42
C PRO A 73 -7.88 14.55 -15.55
N SER A 74 -8.31 14.00 -16.69
CA SER A 74 -9.70 13.59 -16.92
C SER A 74 -10.17 12.47 -16.00
N ASP A 75 -9.27 11.59 -15.56
CA ASP A 75 -9.58 10.45 -14.71
C ASP A 75 -9.78 10.91 -13.25
N TRP A 76 -9.00 11.88 -12.78
CA TRP A 76 -9.12 12.49 -11.43
C TRP A 76 -10.46 13.13 -11.15
N THR A 77 -10.99 13.81 -12.17
CA THR A 77 -12.23 14.60 -12.09
C THR A 77 -13.44 13.81 -12.57
N ASN A 78 -13.25 12.57 -13.02
CA ASN A 78 -14.34 11.71 -13.44
C ASN A 78 -15.00 11.06 -12.22
N LYS A 79 -16.17 11.57 -11.84
CA LYS A 79 -17.01 11.02 -10.75
C LYS A 79 -17.50 9.60 -10.96
N SER A 80 -17.36 9.04 -12.17
CA SER A 80 -17.68 7.64 -12.46
C SER A 80 -16.45 6.73 -12.40
N PHE A 81 -15.24 7.29 -12.26
CA PHE A 81 -14.02 6.51 -12.07
C PHE A 81 -14.08 5.79 -10.73
N THR A 82 -13.79 4.49 -10.72
CA THR A 82 -13.91 3.62 -9.55
C THR A 82 -12.54 3.12 -9.11
N ALA A 83 -12.18 3.41 -7.86
CA ALA A 83 -10.99 2.90 -7.20
C ALA A 83 -11.35 1.92 -6.08
N LEU A 84 -10.54 0.88 -5.89
CA LEU A 84 -10.58 0.01 -4.72
C LEU A 84 -9.33 0.22 -3.87
N ASP A 85 -9.51 0.54 -2.60
CA ASP A 85 -8.47 0.67 -1.58
C ASP A 85 -8.39 -0.61 -0.74
N ILE A 86 -7.36 -1.42 -0.99
CA ILE A 86 -7.12 -2.71 -0.33
C ILE A 86 -6.20 -2.49 0.86
N GLY A 87 -6.63 -2.95 2.03
CA GLY A 87 -5.96 -2.64 3.30
C GLY A 87 -6.21 -1.19 3.71
N ALA A 88 -7.44 -0.70 3.53
CA ALA A 88 -7.81 0.70 3.73
C ALA A 88 -7.52 1.22 5.16
N GLY A 89 -7.44 0.33 6.15
CA GLY A 89 -7.21 0.69 7.55
C GLY A 89 -8.24 1.70 8.05
N THR A 90 -7.76 2.77 8.69
CA THR A 90 -8.64 3.87 9.11
C THR A 90 -8.99 4.83 7.98
N GLY A 91 -8.49 4.63 6.76
CA GLY A 91 -8.83 5.43 5.57
C GLY A 91 -7.88 6.56 5.22
N GLN A 92 -6.59 6.43 5.55
CA GLN A 92 -5.60 7.47 5.26
C GLN A 92 -5.38 7.68 3.76
N MET A 93 -5.45 6.62 2.96
CA MET A 93 -5.33 6.73 1.50
C MET A 93 -6.49 7.53 0.90
N ALA A 94 -7.73 7.33 1.35
CA ALA A 94 -8.86 8.15 0.90
C ALA A 94 -8.72 9.62 1.31
N ILE A 95 -8.22 9.92 2.51
CA ILE A 95 -7.92 11.31 2.92
C ILE A 95 -6.91 11.92 1.94
N ALA A 96 -5.80 11.23 1.69
CA ALA A 96 -4.75 11.70 0.78
C ALA A 96 -5.27 11.95 -0.64
N LEU A 97 -6.09 11.05 -1.19
CA LEU A 97 -6.75 11.24 -2.49
C LEU A 97 -7.67 12.46 -2.50
N LYS A 98 -8.46 12.68 -1.44
CA LYS A 98 -9.35 13.85 -1.36
C LYS A 98 -8.60 15.17 -1.21
N ASN A 99 -7.46 15.17 -0.53
CA ASN A 99 -6.59 16.34 -0.42
C ASN A 99 -6.05 16.81 -1.78
N ILE A 100 -5.85 15.89 -2.72
CA ILE A 100 -5.47 16.18 -4.12
C ILE A 100 -6.68 16.27 -5.07
N GLN A 101 -7.87 16.53 -4.51
CA GLN A 101 -9.12 16.79 -5.24
C GLN A 101 -9.59 15.63 -6.14
N TYR A 102 -9.26 14.38 -5.80
CA TYR A 102 -9.80 13.22 -6.49
C TYR A 102 -11.33 13.12 -6.33
N GLU A 103 -12.07 13.18 -7.43
CA GLU A 103 -13.53 13.17 -7.45
C GLU A 103 -14.14 11.78 -7.69
N GLY A 104 -13.33 10.79 -8.06
CA GLY A 104 -13.79 9.42 -8.28
C GLY A 104 -14.34 8.75 -7.02
N LEU A 105 -15.04 7.63 -7.25
CA LEU A 105 -15.64 6.79 -6.22
C LEU A 105 -14.57 5.85 -5.67
N ILE A 106 -14.49 5.75 -4.35
CA ILE A 106 -13.52 4.89 -3.66
C ILE A 106 -14.29 3.84 -2.87
N ASP A 107 -14.06 2.57 -3.15
CA ASP A 107 -14.47 1.45 -2.30
C ASP A 107 -13.30 1.04 -1.40
N ALA A 108 -13.57 0.58 -0.19
CA ALA A 108 -12.57 0.09 0.75
C ALA A 108 -12.75 -1.41 1.03
N LEU A 109 -11.61 -2.08 1.22
CA LEU A 109 -11.53 -3.43 1.76
C LEU A 109 -10.47 -3.48 2.86
N ASP A 110 -10.82 -4.03 4.02
CA ASP A 110 -9.86 -4.29 5.10
C ASP A 110 -10.31 -5.48 5.97
N GLY A 111 -9.36 -6.22 6.55
CA GLY A 111 -9.66 -7.37 7.40
C GLY A 111 -10.15 -6.98 8.80
N ASN A 112 -9.76 -5.80 9.29
CA ASN A 112 -10.00 -5.36 10.65
C ASN A 112 -11.25 -4.48 10.77
N SER A 113 -12.23 -4.92 11.56
CA SER A 113 -13.50 -4.22 11.74
C SER A 113 -13.38 -2.90 12.49
N LEU A 114 -12.44 -2.78 13.45
CA LEU A 114 -12.26 -1.54 14.22
C LEU A 114 -11.62 -0.45 13.37
N MET A 115 -10.68 -0.82 12.50
CA MET A 115 -10.10 0.07 11.49
C MET A 115 -11.18 0.56 10.50
N LEU A 116 -11.97 -0.36 9.92
CA LEU A 116 -13.06 0.01 9.01
C LEU A 116 -14.10 0.92 9.65
N LYS A 117 -14.44 0.71 10.93
CA LYS A 117 -15.38 1.59 11.64
C LYS A 117 -14.86 3.03 11.72
N LYS A 118 -13.54 3.23 11.88
CA LYS A 118 -12.93 4.57 11.84
C LYS A 118 -12.94 5.16 10.43
N ALA A 119 -12.72 4.33 9.40
CA ALA A 119 -12.84 4.74 8.01
C ALA A 119 -14.29 5.16 7.64
N GLU A 120 -15.29 4.40 8.10
CA GLU A 120 -16.71 4.68 7.91
C GLU A 120 -17.09 6.06 8.48
N GLY A 121 -16.62 6.37 9.69
CA GLY A 121 -16.87 7.66 10.35
C GLY A 121 -16.38 8.89 9.58
N LYS A 122 -15.51 8.72 8.57
CA LYS A 122 -15.01 9.80 7.72
C LYS A 122 -15.90 10.08 6.51
N GLY A 123 -16.76 9.13 6.12
CA GLY A 123 -17.69 9.28 4.99
C GLY A 123 -17.00 9.46 3.63
N LEU A 124 -15.75 9.01 3.47
CA LEU A 124 -14.97 9.19 2.23
C LEU A 124 -15.10 8.02 1.25
N TYR A 125 -15.55 6.87 1.72
CA TYR A 125 -15.73 5.66 0.91
C TYR A 125 -17.19 5.49 0.50
N ARG A 126 -17.42 5.05 -0.75
CA ARG A 126 -18.73 4.67 -1.28
C ARG A 126 -19.22 3.36 -0.64
N THR A 127 -18.33 2.39 -0.50
CA THR A 127 -18.59 1.11 0.17
C THR A 127 -17.40 0.71 1.03
N LEU A 128 -17.66 0.01 2.13
CA LEU A 128 -16.64 -0.59 3.00
C LEU A 128 -16.92 -2.09 3.12
N THR A 129 -15.94 -2.92 2.80
CA THR A 129 -16.05 -4.38 2.82
C THR A 129 -15.07 -4.94 3.85
N ARG A 130 -15.59 -5.64 4.86
CA ARG A 130 -14.74 -6.41 5.77
C ARG A 130 -14.32 -7.72 5.10
N HIS A 131 -13.05 -7.82 4.72
CA HIS A 131 -12.48 -9.00 4.08
C HIS A 131 -10.98 -9.00 4.26
N LEU A 132 -10.41 -10.13 4.68
CA LEU A 132 -8.97 -10.33 4.73
C LEU A 132 -8.54 -11.00 3.43
N LEU A 133 -7.74 -10.29 2.62
CA LEU A 133 -7.18 -10.83 1.39
C LEU A 133 -6.02 -11.78 1.72
N THR A 134 -6.16 -13.04 1.34
CA THR A 134 -5.10 -14.06 1.40
C THR A 134 -5.14 -14.90 0.11
N THR A 135 -4.15 -15.77 -0.08
CA THR A 135 -4.15 -16.72 -1.21
C THR A 135 -5.33 -17.68 -1.19
N ASP A 136 -5.86 -18.00 -0.01
CA ASP A 136 -7.01 -18.89 0.17
C ASP A 136 -8.35 -18.14 0.28
N SER A 137 -8.30 -16.80 0.36
CA SER A 137 -9.44 -15.91 0.52
C SER A 137 -9.33 -14.73 -0.46
N PRO A 138 -9.59 -14.98 -1.77
CA PRO A 138 -9.47 -13.97 -2.82
C PRO A 138 -10.50 -12.85 -2.66
N LEU A 139 -10.28 -11.75 -3.37
CA LEU A 139 -11.14 -10.57 -3.38
C LEU A 139 -12.58 -10.93 -3.77
N PRO A 140 -13.59 -10.50 -2.98
CA PRO A 140 -15.01 -10.80 -3.21
C PRO A 140 -15.61 -9.89 -4.29
N TYR A 141 -14.87 -9.66 -5.37
CA TYR A 141 -15.23 -8.79 -6.47
C TYR A 141 -15.04 -9.50 -7.80
N GLU A 142 -15.89 -9.15 -8.77
CA GLU A 142 -15.78 -9.66 -10.13
C GLU A 142 -14.52 -9.14 -10.83
N SER A 143 -14.08 -9.88 -11.85
CA SER A 143 -12.99 -9.43 -12.72
C SER A 143 -13.34 -8.12 -13.43
N ASN A 144 -12.35 -7.27 -13.68
CA ASN A 144 -12.51 -6.03 -14.44
C ASN A 144 -13.56 -5.05 -13.85
N LYS A 145 -13.66 -4.98 -12.52
CA LYS A 145 -14.63 -4.13 -11.84
C LYS A 145 -14.14 -2.69 -11.63
N TYR A 146 -12.85 -2.50 -11.34
CA TYR A 146 -12.29 -1.22 -10.91
C TYR A 146 -11.39 -0.59 -11.97
N ASP A 147 -11.45 0.73 -12.12
CA ASP A 147 -10.54 1.49 -12.99
C ASP A 147 -9.13 1.59 -12.38
N ALA A 148 -9.05 1.63 -11.05
CA ALA A 148 -7.79 1.53 -10.31
C ALA A 148 -7.93 0.67 -9.03
N VAL A 149 -6.84 0.01 -8.65
CA VAL A 149 -6.68 -0.64 -7.34
C VAL A 149 -5.46 -0.04 -6.66
N VAL A 150 -5.62 0.40 -5.41
CA VAL A 150 -4.54 0.88 -4.56
C VAL A 150 -4.36 -0.05 -3.35
N CYS A 151 -3.12 -0.28 -2.94
CA CYS A 151 -2.76 -1.04 -1.74
C CYS A 151 -1.60 -0.34 -1.03
N CYS A 152 -1.94 0.54 -0.10
CA CYS A 152 -0.98 1.40 0.59
C CYS A 152 -0.62 0.79 1.94
N CYS A 153 0.67 0.50 2.15
CA CYS A 153 1.23 -0.06 3.39
C CYS A 153 0.66 -1.41 3.88
N ALA A 154 -0.08 -2.14 3.04
CA ALA A 154 -0.68 -3.43 3.40
C ALA A 154 0.00 -4.65 2.74
N MET A 155 0.84 -4.46 1.73
CA MET A 155 1.65 -5.54 1.13
C MET A 155 2.95 -5.72 1.92
N VAL A 156 2.84 -6.44 3.03
CA VAL A 156 3.92 -6.72 3.99
C VAL A 156 3.80 -8.16 4.52
N PRO A 157 4.87 -8.76 5.10
CA PRO A 157 4.86 -10.16 5.53
C PRO A 157 3.70 -10.56 6.44
N ALA A 158 3.29 -9.69 7.37
CA ALA A 158 2.21 -9.97 8.32
C ALA A 158 0.78 -9.81 7.73
N LEU A 159 0.65 -9.33 6.49
CA LEU A 159 -0.61 -8.99 5.85
C LEU A 159 -0.68 -9.60 4.43
N ILE A 160 -0.77 -8.77 3.40
CA ILE A 160 -1.06 -9.21 2.03
C ILE A 160 0.22 -9.73 1.40
N GLN A 161 0.21 -11.02 1.03
CA GLN A 161 1.34 -11.68 0.39
C GLN A 161 1.44 -11.33 -1.11
N PRO A 162 2.64 -11.36 -1.71
CA PRO A 162 2.82 -11.07 -3.13
C PRO A 162 1.98 -11.95 -4.06
N GLU A 163 1.72 -13.20 -3.67
CA GLU A 163 0.92 -14.17 -4.42
C GLU A 163 -0.56 -13.74 -4.56
N CYS A 164 -1.00 -12.68 -3.87
CA CYS A 164 -2.30 -12.05 -4.06
C CYS A 164 -2.34 -11.07 -5.26
N LEU A 165 -1.18 -10.66 -5.81
CA LEU A 165 -1.09 -9.71 -6.93
C LEU A 165 -1.90 -10.13 -8.17
N PRO A 166 -1.93 -11.41 -8.59
CA PRO A 166 -2.80 -11.85 -9.69
C PRO A 166 -4.28 -11.58 -9.43
N ASP A 167 -4.75 -11.79 -8.21
CA ASP A 167 -6.15 -11.55 -7.84
C ASP A 167 -6.47 -10.05 -7.74
N MET A 168 -5.52 -9.25 -7.25
CA MET A 168 -5.61 -7.78 -7.29
C MET A 168 -5.68 -7.28 -8.74
N ALA A 169 -4.85 -7.81 -9.64
CA ALA A 169 -4.89 -7.48 -11.07
C ALA A 169 -6.17 -7.98 -11.76
N ARG A 170 -6.74 -9.11 -11.31
CA ARG A 170 -7.99 -9.66 -11.85
C ARG A 170 -9.13 -8.65 -11.77
N VAL A 171 -9.29 -7.95 -10.64
CA VAL A 171 -10.39 -7.00 -10.43
C VAL A 171 -10.16 -5.64 -11.11
N VAL A 172 -8.94 -5.34 -11.57
CA VAL A 172 -8.63 -4.14 -12.37
C VAL A 172 -9.18 -4.31 -13.78
N LYS A 173 -9.78 -3.26 -14.36
CA LYS A 173 -10.22 -3.23 -15.75
C LYS A 173 -9.04 -3.27 -16.72
N PRO A 174 -9.19 -3.80 -17.94
CA PRO A 174 -8.17 -3.65 -18.98
C PRO A 174 -7.86 -2.17 -19.25
N GLY A 175 -6.57 -1.80 -19.23
CA GLY A 175 -6.10 -0.42 -19.27
C GLY A 175 -6.15 0.34 -17.93
N GLY A 176 -6.73 -0.27 -16.89
CA GLY A 176 -6.74 0.23 -15.52
C GLY A 176 -5.40 0.05 -14.82
N GLN A 177 -5.28 0.64 -13.63
CA GLN A 177 -4.03 0.66 -12.88
C GLN A 177 -4.08 -0.18 -11.60
N LEU A 178 -2.98 -0.88 -11.29
CA LEU A 178 -2.71 -1.47 -9.99
C LEU A 178 -1.54 -0.70 -9.37
N TYR A 179 -1.74 -0.15 -8.18
CA TYR A 179 -0.73 0.66 -7.50
C TYR A 179 -0.55 0.19 -6.06
N PHE A 180 0.66 -0.13 -5.65
CA PHE A 180 0.90 -0.63 -4.30
C PHE A 180 2.28 -0.23 -3.78
N THR A 181 2.43 -0.21 -2.46
CA THR A 181 3.73 0.01 -1.82
C THR A 181 4.32 -1.29 -1.33
N THR A 182 5.64 -1.46 -1.47
CA THR A 182 6.39 -2.57 -0.86
C THR A 182 7.78 -2.09 -0.42
N ARG A 183 8.42 -2.83 0.49
CA ARG A 183 9.79 -2.51 0.94
C ARG A 183 10.79 -2.58 -0.23
N ALA A 184 11.81 -1.73 -0.18
CA ALA A 184 12.81 -1.57 -1.23
C ALA A 184 14.06 -2.46 -1.05
N THR A 185 14.23 -3.13 0.10
CA THR A 185 15.46 -3.88 0.38
C THR A 185 15.48 -5.25 -0.30
N ASP A 186 16.59 -5.54 -0.97
CA ASP A 186 16.84 -6.78 -1.70
C ASP A 186 17.56 -7.81 -0.82
N GLY A 187 17.17 -9.07 -0.97
CA GLY A 187 17.88 -10.23 -0.43
C GLY A 187 17.31 -11.53 -1.02
N ASN A 188 18.12 -12.59 -1.07
CA ASN A 188 17.85 -13.80 -1.85
C ASN A 188 16.64 -14.62 -1.35
N ASN A 189 16.06 -14.28 -0.19
CA ASN A 189 14.84 -14.88 0.37
C ASN A 189 13.86 -13.84 0.96
N THR A 190 13.97 -12.56 0.57
CA THR A 190 13.15 -11.48 1.19
C THR A 190 11.77 -11.35 0.55
N PHE A 191 10.86 -10.67 1.25
CA PHE A 191 9.53 -10.33 0.75
C PHE A 191 9.57 -9.59 -0.60
N ARG A 192 10.58 -8.72 -0.80
CA ARG A 192 10.76 -7.99 -2.07
C ARG A 192 11.08 -8.93 -3.24
N ALA A 193 11.99 -9.88 -3.06
CA ALA A 193 12.31 -10.86 -4.11
C ALA A 193 11.07 -11.68 -4.55
N ARG A 194 10.15 -11.98 -3.63
CA ARG A 194 8.86 -12.62 -3.94
C ARG A 194 7.93 -11.71 -4.73
N VAL A 195 7.87 -10.41 -4.41
CA VAL A 195 7.17 -9.41 -5.22
C VAL A 195 7.73 -9.39 -6.64
N ASP A 196 9.04 -9.23 -6.79
CA ASP A 196 9.66 -9.14 -8.12
C ASP A 196 9.46 -10.41 -8.95
N LYS A 197 9.57 -11.59 -8.32
CA LYS A 197 9.25 -12.87 -8.96
C LYS A 197 7.81 -12.91 -9.47
N GLN A 198 6.84 -12.48 -8.65
CA GLN A 198 5.43 -12.47 -9.03
C GLN A 198 5.17 -11.47 -10.17
N LEU A 199 5.79 -10.29 -10.12
CA LEU A 199 5.68 -9.29 -11.17
C LEU A 199 6.25 -9.79 -12.49
N ASN A 200 7.43 -10.42 -12.48
CA ASN A 200 8.04 -10.99 -13.68
C ASN A 200 7.13 -12.01 -14.35
N GLN A 201 6.52 -12.92 -13.58
CA GLN A 201 5.54 -13.88 -14.12
C GLN A 201 4.34 -13.19 -14.77
N MET A 202 3.84 -12.11 -14.18
CA MET A 202 2.70 -11.35 -14.72
C MET A 202 3.06 -10.52 -15.96
N TYR A 203 4.31 -10.10 -16.09
CA TYR A 203 4.83 -9.46 -17.30
C TYR A 203 5.01 -10.47 -18.43
N GLU A 204 5.61 -11.63 -18.15
CA GLU A 204 5.80 -12.72 -19.10
C GLU A 204 4.46 -13.27 -19.63
N SER A 205 3.44 -13.34 -18.77
CA SER A 205 2.09 -13.75 -19.18
C SER A 205 1.32 -12.68 -19.95
N GLY A 206 1.87 -11.47 -20.11
CA GLY A 206 1.17 -10.34 -20.73
C GLY A 206 -0.05 -9.86 -19.94
N LEU A 207 -0.11 -10.09 -18.62
CA LEU A 207 -1.23 -9.63 -17.78
C LEU A 207 -1.07 -8.14 -17.40
N LEU A 208 0.14 -7.75 -17.03
CA LEU A 208 0.47 -6.39 -16.61
C LEU A 208 1.66 -5.83 -17.39
N ARG A 209 1.80 -4.51 -17.37
CA ARG A 209 3.00 -3.81 -17.80
C ARG A 209 3.42 -2.80 -16.74
N PHE A 210 4.72 -2.70 -16.49
CA PHE A 210 5.30 -1.66 -15.64
C PHE A 210 4.99 -0.26 -16.17
N LYS A 211 4.59 0.66 -15.28
CA LYS A 211 4.34 2.07 -15.63
C LYS A 211 5.32 3.00 -14.94
N SER A 212 5.47 2.85 -13.63
CA SER A 212 6.36 3.70 -12.84
C SER A 212 6.70 3.07 -11.50
N GLU A 213 7.81 3.53 -10.94
CA GLU A 213 8.22 3.25 -9.57
C GLU A 213 8.63 4.59 -8.93
N ALA A 214 8.23 4.81 -7.68
CA ALA A 214 8.65 5.96 -6.89
C ALA A 214 9.23 5.49 -5.56
N VAL A 215 10.45 5.93 -5.22
CA VAL A 215 11.06 5.67 -3.92
C VAL A 215 10.34 6.50 -2.86
N ILE A 216 9.88 5.85 -1.80
CA ILE A 216 9.27 6.46 -0.63
C ILE A 216 10.31 6.47 0.49
N PRO A 217 10.93 7.63 0.77
CA PRO A 217 11.96 7.72 1.80
C PRO A 217 11.40 7.64 3.23
N GLN A 218 10.08 7.90 3.43
CA GLN A 218 9.39 7.85 4.74
C GLN A 218 8.73 6.53 5.10
N TYR A 219 9.18 5.41 4.55
CA TYR A 219 8.41 4.18 4.77
C TYR A 219 8.63 3.57 6.16
N SER A 220 9.84 3.66 6.68
CA SER A 220 10.19 3.30 8.05
C SER A 220 11.35 4.16 8.54
N TRP A 221 11.41 4.44 9.84
CA TRP A 221 12.60 5.05 10.45
C TRP A 221 13.79 4.12 10.26
N PRO A 222 15.04 4.63 10.32
CA PRO A 222 16.23 3.81 10.19
C PRO A 222 16.20 2.60 11.14
N VAL A 223 15.74 1.47 10.63
CA VAL A 223 16.01 0.16 11.18
C VAL A 223 17.12 -0.35 10.30
N GLU A 224 18.31 -0.44 10.87
CA GLU A 224 19.46 -0.97 10.15
C GLU A 224 19.24 -2.47 9.98
N GLU A 225 18.96 -2.89 8.75
CA GLU A 225 19.13 -4.30 8.38
C GLU A 225 20.57 -4.51 7.92
N VAL A 226 21.20 -5.56 8.42
CA VAL A 226 22.48 -6.01 7.91
C VAL A 226 22.18 -6.82 6.66
N GLY A 227 22.51 -6.26 5.49
CA GLY A 227 22.38 -6.94 4.21
C GLY A 227 23.25 -8.19 4.14
N GLU A 228 23.03 -9.03 3.11
CA GLU A 228 23.87 -10.22 2.87
C GLU A 228 25.35 -9.86 2.64
N ASP A 229 25.62 -8.61 2.28
CA ASP A 229 26.94 -8.00 2.14
C ASP A 229 27.57 -7.54 3.46
N GLY A 230 26.87 -7.72 4.59
CA GLY A 230 27.29 -7.27 5.91
C GLY A 230 27.16 -5.75 6.11
N GLN A 231 26.63 -5.00 5.15
CA GLN A 231 26.43 -3.56 5.25
C GLN A 231 25.07 -3.23 5.87
N LYS A 232 25.00 -2.10 6.55
CA LYS A 232 23.75 -1.59 7.12
C LYS A 232 23.01 -0.80 6.05
N HIS A 233 21.82 -1.23 5.71
CA HIS A 233 20.97 -0.56 4.72
C HIS A 233 19.77 0.11 5.38
N PHE A 234 19.35 1.25 4.85
CA PHE A 234 18.10 1.89 5.23
C PHE A 234 16.95 1.23 4.48
N ILE A 235 15.89 0.87 5.19
CA ILE A 235 14.70 0.29 4.57
C ILE A 235 13.81 1.42 4.02
N ALA A 236 14.02 1.78 2.76
CA ALA A 236 13.05 2.54 1.98
C ALA A 236 11.87 1.63 1.57
N ALA A 237 10.78 2.23 1.10
CA ALA A 237 9.83 1.51 0.25
C ALA A 237 9.84 2.10 -1.15
N VAL A 238 9.17 1.38 -2.03
CA VAL A 238 8.79 1.87 -3.33
C VAL A 238 7.28 1.79 -3.46
N ALA A 239 6.71 2.69 -4.25
CA ALA A 239 5.37 2.56 -4.79
C ALA A 239 5.48 2.14 -6.27
N ILE A 240 4.89 0.99 -6.62
CA ILE A 240 4.97 0.39 -7.96
C ILE A 240 3.61 0.51 -8.64
N CYS A 241 3.56 1.22 -9.76
CA CYS A 241 2.35 1.35 -10.59
C CYS A 241 2.46 0.48 -11.83
N LEU A 242 1.40 -0.28 -12.09
CA LEU A 242 1.27 -1.24 -13.17
C LEU A 242 -0.02 -0.96 -13.94
N GLU A 243 0.01 -1.14 -15.25
CA GLU A 243 -1.18 -1.10 -16.09
C GLU A 243 -1.59 -2.53 -16.46
N LYS A 244 -2.88 -2.84 -16.32
CA LYS A 244 -3.42 -4.10 -16.83
C LYS A 244 -3.53 -4.06 -18.34
N LEU A 245 -2.94 -5.04 -19.02
CA LEU A 245 -3.00 -5.09 -20.47
C LEU A 245 -4.40 -5.46 -20.97
N ARG A 246 -4.73 -4.95 -22.16
CA ARG A 246 -5.94 -5.34 -22.85
C ARG A 246 -5.74 -6.73 -23.47
N PRO A 247 -6.74 -7.62 -23.42
CA PRO A 247 -6.69 -8.83 -24.25
C PRO A 247 -6.38 -8.42 -25.68
N SER A 248 -5.56 -9.20 -26.39
CA SER A 248 -5.42 -9.02 -27.83
C SER A 248 -6.81 -9.06 -28.47
N GLU A 249 -7.12 -8.06 -29.29
CA GLU A 249 -8.24 -8.16 -30.22
C GLU A 249 -7.82 -9.20 -31.25
N ASP A 250 -8.34 -10.43 -31.12
CA ASP A 250 -8.27 -11.46 -32.17
C ASP A 250 -9.19 -11.10 -33.35
#